data_AF-A0A3D0HXL6-F1
#
_entry.id   AF-A0A3D0HXL6-F1
#
_cell.length_a   1.000
_cell.length_b   1.000
_cell.length_c   1.000
_cell.angle_alpha   90.00
_cell.angle_beta   90.00
_cell.angle_gamma   90.00
#
_symmetry.space_group_name_H-M   'P 1'
#
loop_
_entity.id
_entity.type
_entity.pdbx_description
1 polymer ?
#
loop_
_entity_poly.entity_id
_entity_poly.type
_entity_poly.pdbx_seq_one_letter_code
_entity_poly.pdbx_strand_id
1 'polypeptide(L)'
;MDKLVDISNFKTLSTPEKLNFLDDSFVDSIKDLDEKTLNVSLRTIILDSDENSYVRKIVLALFTELVVLGRLKTRHAFSLLIDDWKPSTDIFLELQRLKDLLLYYEVSIEESEEIESVFKIGIENSESEIIGQSLFNLGIISLVKALRSTIEEEYKSTLDKSDFYFQKSIEQIENRVDSFFYQKVILILKELLLSKWGSAVQYIKELGNYLFIKEAFSFKFDFDNLQYGFYKILTSLQQICIQQPKNWIDYRLELDKVFLHFSEITNSKVTNRLNEKSLLDKLGIHLKGRILEPYFVINLSTEITKIDVLLRDIREGSSEFNFLQYLKTLIEGTNKKKVEFESLESGFKNLFPNQNPKLIAQVINEIKVPSDYIRAFELLTQKNNDNLIGHIMFACSKLQGDKKYWGKDVYENDRNRFIATILESAGFTIKDQPQWSTSAEGKDSGEIDVFITESNGTPKSIIEALILDSLKQDYLILHLDKLFRYDTTGLENNYIITYSLAKNFDGLWNKYKDFISKHNYEHKFIDFKELDQFNFSDIRIGIAQHLRNGKTINLYHIMISLIER
;
A
#
# COMPACT_ATOMS: atom_id res chain seq x y z
N MET A 1 33.03 25.38 -43.55
CA MET A 1 34.48 25.43 -43.31
C MET A 1 34.61 25.82 -41.86
N ASP A 2 34.39 24.84 -40.99
CA ASP A 2 34.18 25.11 -39.57
C ASP A 2 35.53 25.37 -38.93
N LYS A 3 35.84 26.65 -38.72
CA LYS A 3 36.90 27.02 -37.80
C LYS A 3 36.47 26.48 -36.44
N LEU A 4 37.20 25.48 -35.93
CA LEU A 4 37.16 25.09 -34.53
C LEU A 4 37.28 26.38 -33.69
N VAL A 5 36.19 26.73 -33.02
CA VAL A 5 36.14 27.90 -32.14
C VAL A 5 36.86 27.51 -30.86
N ASP A 6 37.88 28.28 -30.48
CA ASP A 6 38.56 28.13 -29.19
C ASP A 6 37.69 28.79 -28.09
N ILE A 7 37.56 28.13 -26.94
CA ILE A 7 36.85 28.66 -25.76
C ILE A 7 37.40 30.03 -25.34
N SER A 8 38.66 30.33 -25.65
CA SER A 8 39.27 31.65 -25.43
C SER A 8 38.56 32.79 -26.18
N ASN A 9 37.92 32.50 -27.32
CA ASN A 9 37.18 33.45 -28.13
C ASN A 9 35.68 33.50 -27.79
N PHE A 10 35.21 32.71 -26.83
CA PHE A 10 33.78 32.56 -26.51
C PHE A 10 33.06 33.89 -26.27
N LYS A 11 33.72 34.83 -25.57
CA LYS A 11 33.14 36.15 -25.25
C LYS A 11 32.88 37.02 -26.49
N THR A 12 33.58 36.78 -27.60
CA THR A 12 33.45 37.55 -28.83
C THR A 12 32.33 37.06 -29.76
N LEU A 13 31.79 35.87 -29.48
CA LEU A 13 30.71 35.27 -30.27
C LEU A 13 29.36 35.95 -30.00
N SER A 14 28.49 35.97 -31.00
CA SER A 14 27.07 36.28 -30.81
C SER A 14 26.35 35.15 -30.04
N THR A 15 25.18 35.43 -29.46
CA THR A 15 24.42 34.42 -28.71
C THR A 15 24.12 33.15 -29.52
N PRO A 16 23.66 33.22 -30.79
CA PRO A 16 23.44 32.01 -31.60
C PRO A 16 24.73 31.21 -31.85
N GLU A 17 25.85 31.90 -32.08
CA GLU A 17 27.15 31.24 -32.25
C GLU A 17 27.63 30.56 -30.97
N LYS A 18 27.38 31.15 -29.79
CA LYS A 18 27.66 30.52 -28.49
C LYS A 18 26.85 29.25 -28.32
N LEU A 19 25.56 29.25 -28.65
CA LEU A 19 24.70 28.07 -28.54
C LEU A 19 25.17 26.95 -29.47
N ASN A 20 25.43 27.25 -30.74
CA ASN A 20 25.97 26.27 -31.68
C ASN A 20 27.33 25.72 -31.21
N PHE A 21 28.19 26.57 -30.64
CA PHE A 21 29.47 26.12 -30.09
C PHE A 21 29.27 25.13 -28.93
N LEU A 22 28.37 25.44 -27.99
CA LEU A 22 28.09 24.60 -26.83
C LEU A 22 27.49 23.24 -27.22
N ASP A 23 26.69 23.20 -28.28
CA ASP A 23 26.06 21.97 -28.77
C ASP A 23 27.04 21.10 -29.61
N ASP A 24 27.77 21.70 -30.57
CA ASP A 24 28.48 20.92 -31.60
C ASP A 24 30.01 20.87 -31.45
N SER A 25 30.63 21.90 -30.87
CA SER A 25 32.10 22.08 -30.88
C SER A 25 32.75 22.05 -29.49
N PHE A 26 31.95 22.05 -28.43
CA PHE A 26 32.42 22.20 -27.05
C PHE A 26 33.43 21.13 -26.66
N VAL A 27 33.10 19.84 -26.85
CA VAL A 27 33.95 18.73 -26.43
C VAL A 27 35.32 18.77 -27.11
N ASP A 28 35.34 19.07 -28.42
CA ASP A 28 36.59 19.18 -29.18
C ASP A 28 37.45 20.36 -28.74
N SER A 29 36.82 21.47 -28.32
CA SER A 29 37.54 22.67 -27.86
C SER A 29 38.20 22.50 -26.48
N ILE A 30 37.68 21.60 -25.63
CA ILE A 30 38.16 21.42 -24.25
C ILE A 30 39.03 20.19 -24.03
N LYS A 31 39.19 19.31 -25.04
CA LYS A 31 39.86 18.02 -24.88
C LYS A 31 41.34 18.14 -24.47
N ASP A 32 42.01 19.17 -24.97
CA ASP A 32 43.44 19.41 -24.77
C ASP A 32 43.73 20.46 -23.66
N LEU A 33 42.69 21.03 -23.05
CA LEU A 33 42.85 21.99 -21.96
C LEU A 33 43.20 21.30 -20.65
N ASP A 34 44.12 21.90 -19.88
CA ASP A 34 44.40 21.46 -18.51
C ASP A 34 43.24 21.83 -17.57
N GLU A 35 43.13 21.08 -16.46
CA GLU A 35 42.05 21.22 -15.47
C GLU A 35 41.88 22.67 -14.97
N LYS A 36 42.97 23.39 -14.74
CA LYS A 36 42.92 24.75 -14.19
C LYS A 36 42.38 25.72 -15.23
N THR A 37 42.89 25.65 -16.45
CA THR A 37 42.43 26.50 -17.56
C THR A 37 40.96 26.23 -17.90
N LEU A 38 40.55 24.97 -17.92
CA LEU A 38 39.16 24.57 -18.15
C LEU A 38 38.23 25.12 -17.05
N ASN A 39 38.58 24.94 -15.78
CA ASN A 39 37.81 25.44 -14.66
C ASN A 39 37.65 26.97 -14.72
N VAL A 40 38.75 27.72 -14.92
CA VAL A 40 38.72 29.19 -14.99
C VAL A 40 37.86 29.67 -16.17
N SER A 41 38.01 29.05 -17.34
CA SER A 41 37.27 29.45 -18.55
C SER A 41 35.75 29.31 -18.36
N LEU A 42 35.30 28.16 -17.84
CA LEU A 42 33.88 27.91 -17.60
C LEU A 42 33.32 28.80 -16.49
N ARG A 43 34.04 28.95 -15.37
CA ARG A 43 33.62 29.83 -14.27
C ARG A 43 33.46 31.27 -14.70
N THR A 44 34.37 31.76 -15.55
CA THR A 44 34.31 33.14 -16.07
C THR A 44 33.01 33.38 -16.83
N ILE A 45 32.54 32.40 -17.60
CA ILE A 45 31.26 32.49 -18.32
C ILE A 45 30.07 32.41 -17.35
N ILE A 46 30.09 31.46 -16.42
CA ILE A 46 29.00 31.21 -15.47
C ILE A 46 28.77 32.41 -14.53
N LEU A 47 29.85 33.05 -14.08
CA LEU A 47 29.80 34.17 -13.14
C LEU A 47 29.69 35.55 -13.82
N ASP A 48 29.72 35.63 -15.15
CA ASP A 48 29.55 36.90 -15.90
C ASP A 48 28.08 37.36 -15.83
N SER A 49 27.83 38.46 -15.11
CA SER A 49 26.48 39.02 -14.98
C SER A 49 25.94 39.64 -16.27
N ASP A 50 26.82 40.01 -17.20
CA ASP A 50 26.45 40.60 -18.48
C ASP A 50 26.20 39.53 -19.56
N GLU A 51 26.50 38.26 -19.27
CA GLU A 51 26.27 37.14 -20.18
C GLU A 51 24.79 36.70 -20.16
N ASN A 52 24.33 36.17 -21.29
CA ASN A 52 22.98 35.64 -21.41
C ASN A 52 22.71 34.51 -20.41
N SER A 53 21.64 34.65 -19.62
CA SER A 53 21.13 33.68 -18.64
C SER A 53 21.05 32.24 -19.14
N TYR A 54 20.54 32.03 -20.35
CA TYR A 54 20.38 30.71 -20.93
C TYR A 54 21.73 30.08 -21.29
N VAL A 55 22.67 30.88 -21.81
CA VAL A 55 24.05 30.45 -22.06
C VAL A 55 24.74 30.05 -20.75
N ARG A 56 24.65 30.90 -19.71
CA ARG A 56 25.22 30.62 -18.38
C ARG A 56 24.67 29.31 -17.81
N LYS A 57 23.37 29.07 -17.95
CA LYS A 57 22.71 27.83 -17.53
C LYS A 57 23.25 26.59 -18.25
N ILE A 58 23.43 26.64 -19.57
CA ILE A 58 23.99 25.51 -20.33
C ILE A 58 25.43 25.23 -19.88
N VAL A 59 26.24 26.27 -19.74
CA VAL A 59 27.64 26.14 -19.32
C VAL A 59 27.74 25.58 -17.89
N LEU A 60 26.83 25.96 -17.00
CA LEU A 60 26.72 25.39 -15.66
C LEU A 60 26.39 23.89 -15.69
N ALA A 61 25.43 23.48 -16.51
CA ALA A 61 25.10 22.06 -16.68
C ALA A 61 26.32 21.27 -17.21
N LEU A 62 26.98 21.76 -18.26
CA LEU A 62 28.19 21.15 -18.80
C LEU A 62 29.34 21.09 -17.78
N PHE A 63 29.51 22.15 -16.98
CA PHE A 63 30.51 22.16 -15.90
C PHE A 63 30.27 21.01 -14.93
N THR A 64 29.01 20.79 -14.53
CA THR A 64 28.67 19.73 -13.57
C THR A 64 28.86 18.33 -14.16
N GLU A 65 28.55 18.14 -15.45
CA GLU A 65 28.82 16.91 -16.17
C GLU A 65 30.32 16.60 -16.24
N LEU A 66 31.16 17.62 -16.46
CA LEU A 66 32.62 17.46 -16.46
C LEU A 66 33.17 17.08 -15.08
N VAL A 67 32.53 17.52 -13.99
CA VAL A 67 32.88 17.08 -12.63
C VAL A 67 32.49 15.61 -12.43
N VAL A 68 31.28 15.22 -12.84
CA VAL A 68 30.79 13.82 -12.79
C VAL A 68 31.69 12.89 -13.60
N LEU A 69 32.19 13.34 -14.75
CA LEU A 69 33.13 12.59 -15.60
C LEU A 69 34.58 12.59 -15.09
N GLY A 70 34.87 13.29 -13.99
CA GLY A 70 36.21 13.38 -13.39
C GLY A 70 37.20 14.25 -14.17
N ARG A 71 36.74 15.04 -15.16
CA ARG A 71 37.57 16.05 -15.84
C ARG A 71 37.81 17.29 -14.96
N LEU A 72 36.88 17.56 -14.05
CA LEU A 72 36.99 18.57 -13.00
C LEU A 72 36.85 17.93 -11.63
N LYS A 73 37.54 18.47 -10.63
CA LYS A 73 37.42 18.00 -9.23
C LYS A 73 36.12 18.47 -8.59
N THR A 74 35.56 17.65 -7.70
CA THR A 74 34.36 17.97 -6.92
C THR A 74 34.48 19.27 -6.13
N ARG A 75 35.66 19.58 -5.60
CA ARG A 75 35.94 20.84 -4.91
C ARG A 75 35.63 22.08 -5.78
N HIS A 76 35.82 22.00 -7.10
CA HIS A 76 35.49 23.11 -7.99
C HIS A 76 33.98 23.32 -8.09
N ALA A 77 33.18 22.26 -7.98
CA ALA A 77 31.73 22.34 -7.93
C ALA A 77 31.25 23.02 -6.65
N PHE A 78 31.74 22.61 -5.48
CA PHE A 78 31.39 23.25 -4.20
C PHE A 78 31.76 24.74 -4.18
N SER A 79 32.98 25.05 -4.61
CA SER A 79 33.41 26.44 -4.73
C SER A 79 32.56 27.25 -5.70
N LEU A 80 31.99 26.65 -6.75
CA LEU A 80 31.14 27.37 -7.71
C LEU A 80 29.69 27.51 -7.25
N LEU A 81 29.12 26.41 -6.74
CA LEU A 81 27.68 26.28 -6.47
C LEU A 81 27.30 26.75 -5.06
N ILE A 82 28.28 26.87 -4.16
CA ILE A 82 28.11 27.32 -2.77
C ILE A 82 28.93 28.59 -2.52
N ASP A 83 30.27 28.51 -2.53
CA ASP A 83 31.13 29.59 -2.04
C ASP A 83 31.04 30.89 -2.87
N ASP A 84 31.21 30.76 -4.19
CA ASP A 84 31.26 31.92 -5.10
C ASP A 84 29.87 32.33 -5.59
N TRP A 85 28.83 31.56 -5.24
CA TRP A 85 27.50 31.80 -5.78
C TRP A 85 26.83 32.98 -5.08
N LYS A 86 26.56 34.03 -5.86
CA LYS A 86 25.77 35.17 -5.40
C LYS A 86 24.32 34.99 -5.84
N PRO A 87 23.35 35.09 -4.90
CA PRO A 87 21.94 35.05 -5.26
C PRO A 87 21.64 36.04 -6.38
N SER A 88 21.10 35.53 -7.48
CA SER A 88 20.72 36.34 -8.64
C SER A 88 19.21 36.49 -8.69
N THR A 89 18.72 37.53 -9.39
CA THR A 89 17.29 37.64 -9.75
C THR A 89 16.90 36.67 -10.86
N ASP A 90 17.86 35.90 -11.38
CA ASP A 90 17.64 34.96 -12.48
C ASP A 90 17.22 33.60 -11.94
N ILE A 91 15.90 33.39 -11.91
CA ILE A 91 15.26 32.18 -11.43
C ILE A 91 15.80 30.94 -12.16
N PHE A 92 16.06 31.01 -13.47
CA PHE A 92 16.48 29.84 -14.25
C PHE A 92 17.87 29.34 -13.84
N LEU A 93 18.75 30.27 -13.50
CA LEU A 93 20.10 29.97 -13.09
C LEU A 93 20.14 29.42 -11.65
N GLU A 94 19.35 30.00 -10.73
CA GLU A 94 19.18 29.47 -9.38
C GLU A 94 18.58 28.06 -9.39
N LEU A 95 17.56 27.81 -10.21
CA LEU A 95 16.96 26.48 -10.36
C LEU A 95 17.96 25.44 -10.87
N GLN A 96 18.83 25.82 -11.81
CA GLN A 96 19.87 24.92 -12.31
C GLN A 96 20.89 24.61 -11.22
N ARG A 97 21.35 25.62 -10.47
CA ARG A 97 22.24 25.44 -9.31
C ARG A 97 21.67 24.45 -8.30
N LEU A 98 20.40 24.62 -7.93
CA LEU A 98 19.72 23.73 -6.97
C LEU A 98 19.65 22.28 -7.47
N LYS A 99 19.37 22.07 -8.76
CA LYS A 99 19.35 20.73 -9.36
C LYS A 99 20.74 20.09 -9.35
N ASP A 100 21.76 20.87 -9.69
CA ASP A 100 23.12 20.36 -9.79
C ASP A 100 23.75 20.11 -8.42
N LEU A 101 23.40 20.88 -7.39
CA LEU A 101 23.85 20.63 -6.00
C LEU A 101 23.47 19.24 -5.49
N LEU A 102 22.29 18.72 -5.87
CA LEU A 102 21.84 17.38 -5.49
C LEU A 102 22.75 16.27 -6.04
N LEU A 103 23.49 16.54 -7.14
CA LEU A 103 24.47 15.62 -7.71
C LEU A 103 25.72 15.45 -6.85
N TYR A 104 25.89 16.25 -5.80
CA TYR A 104 27.02 16.17 -4.88
C TYR A 104 26.62 15.75 -3.47
N TYR A 105 25.34 15.43 -3.28
CA TYR A 105 24.88 14.87 -2.01
C TYR A 105 25.56 13.52 -1.75
N GLU A 106 26.04 13.31 -0.51
CA GLU A 106 26.79 12.13 -0.04
C GLU A 106 28.26 11.99 -0.48
N VAL A 107 28.88 13.03 -1.08
CA VAL A 107 30.33 13.01 -1.33
C VAL A 107 31.10 12.97 0.00
N SER A 108 30.69 13.76 0.97
CA SER A 108 31.13 13.69 2.37
C SER A 108 30.01 14.13 3.32
N ILE A 109 30.19 13.89 4.62
CA ILE A 109 29.21 14.29 5.64
C ILE A 109 29.11 15.82 5.71
N GLU A 110 30.24 16.50 5.79
CA GLU A 110 30.34 17.96 5.88
C GLU A 110 29.63 18.64 4.69
N GLU A 111 29.95 18.22 3.46
CA GLU A 111 29.33 18.75 2.25
C GLU A 111 27.82 18.46 2.16
N SER A 112 27.37 17.31 2.70
CA SER A 112 25.95 16.97 2.73
C SER A 112 25.15 17.89 3.66
N GLU A 113 25.73 18.27 4.80
CA GLU A 113 25.12 19.22 5.74
C GLU A 113 25.03 20.63 5.12
N GLU A 114 26.08 21.06 4.41
CA GLU A 114 26.09 22.33 3.68
C GLU A 114 25.02 22.35 2.58
N ILE A 115 24.91 21.30 1.76
CA ILE A 115 23.87 21.19 0.72
C ILE A 115 22.47 21.27 1.33
N GLU A 116 22.22 20.56 2.43
CA GLU A 116 20.94 20.63 3.13
C GLU A 116 20.64 22.03 3.68
N SER A 117 21.66 22.76 4.14
CA SER A 117 21.51 24.14 4.59
C SER A 117 21.10 25.07 3.45
N VAL A 118 21.69 24.90 2.26
CA VAL A 118 21.35 25.68 1.06
C VAL A 118 19.89 25.45 0.66
N PHE A 119 19.41 24.20 0.69
CA PHE A 119 18.01 23.92 0.38
C PHE A 119 17.05 24.44 1.44
N LYS A 120 17.44 24.45 2.72
CA LYS A 120 16.63 25.08 3.78
C LYS A 120 16.48 26.59 3.58
N ILE A 121 17.59 27.27 3.25
CA ILE A 121 17.56 28.71 2.90
C ILE A 121 16.65 28.93 1.67
N GLY A 122 16.71 28.04 0.68
CA GLY A 122 15.86 28.11 -0.52
C GLY A 122 14.35 28.02 -0.25
N ILE A 123 13.92 27.42 0.87
CA ILE A 123 12.49 27.38 1.27
C ILE A 123 11.99 28.77 1.71
N GLU A 124 12.89 29.64 2.18
CA GLU A 124 12.56 30.99 2.66
C GLU A 124 12.56 32.04 1.54
N ASN A 125 12.72 31.62 0.27
CA ASN A 125 12.74 32.51 -0.88
C ASN A 125 11.35 33.11 -1.19
N SER A 126 11.31 34.21 -1.94
CA SER A 126 10.05 34.79 -2.43
C SER A 126 9.49 34.08 -3.67
N GLU A 127 10.36 33.46 -4.48
CA GLU A 127 9.99 32.83 -5.75
C GLU A 127 9.53 31.38 -5.55
N SER A 128 8.29 31.08 -5.94
CA SER A 128 7.65 29.78 -5.73
C SER A 128 8.39 28.62 -6.42
N GLU A 129 9.05 28.86 -7.55
CA GLU A 129 9.86 27.87 -8.27
C GLU A 129 11.08 27.44 -7.44
N ILE A 130 11.75 28.39 -6.80
CA ILE A 130 12.93 28.15 -5.96
C ILE A 130 12.52 27.38 -4.70
N ILE A 131 11.44 27.79 -4.04
CA ILE A 131 10.87 27.09 -2.89
C ILE A 131 10.50 25.66 -3.31
N GLY A 132 9.78 25.52 -4.43
CA GLY A 132 9.33 24.24 -4.95
C GLY A 132 10.47 23.28 -5.29
N GLN A 133 11.56 23.77 -5.90
CA GLN A 133 12.73 22.95 -6.22
C GLN A 133 13.52 22.57 -4.96
N SER A 134 13.64 23.48 -4.00
CA SER A 134 14.35 23.23 -2.73
C SER A 134 13.63 22.17 -1.90
N LEU A 135 12.29 22.26 -1.79
CA LEU A 135 11.45 21.25 -1.14
C LEU A 135 11.57 19.89 -1.84
N PHE A 136 11.56 19.86 -3.18
CA PHE A 136 11.75 18.61 -3.92
C PHE A 136 13.09 17.95 -3.59
N ASN A 137 14.18 18.72 -3.59
CA ASN A 137 15.51 18.20 -3.28
C ASN A 137 15.59 17.66 -1.84
N LEU A 138 14.98 18.34 -0.86
CA LEU A 138 14.86 17.86 0.52
C LEU A 138 14.01 16.59 0.64
N GLY A 139 12.98 16.46 -0.20
CA GLY A 139 12.20 15.24 -0.36
C GLY A 139 13.06 14.06 -0.82
N ILE A 140 13.88 14.26 -1.86
CA ILE A 140 14.83 13.25 -2.36
C ILE A 140 15.87 12.90 -1.30
N ILE A 141 16.47 13.89 -0.62
CA ILE A 141 17.43 13.65 0.46
C ILE A 141 16.80 12.81 1.58
N SER A 142 15.57 13.13 1.98
CA SER A 142 14.85 12.37 2.99
C SER A 142 14.57 10.93 2.52
N LEU A 143 14.20 10.74 1.26
CA LEU A 143 14.05 9.39 0.68
C LEU A 143 15.37 8.61 0.73
N VAL A 144 16.48 9.25 0.36
CA VAL A 144 17.82 8.63 0.39
C VAL A 144 18.17 8.19 1.81
N LYS A 145 17.96 9.05 2.81
CA LYS A 145 18.17 8.72 4.24
C LYS A 145 17.28 7.56 4.68
N ALA A 146 16.01 7.55 4.26
CA ALA A 146 15.09 6.47 4.58
C ALA A 146 15.58 5.12 4.01
N LEU A 147 15.97 5.07 2.73
CA LEU A 147 16.45 3.84 2.08
C LEU A 147 17.77 3.30 2.69
N ARG A 148 18.52 4.10 3.44
CA ARG A 148 19.72 3.67 4.17
C ARG A 148 19.42 3.17 5.58
N SER A 149 18.29 3.55 6.16
CA SER A 149 17.99 3.22 7.55
C SER A 149 17.73 1.73 7.71
N THR A 150 18.46 1.11 8.64
CA THR A 150 18.23 -0.27 9.07
C THR A 150 17.16 -0.34 10.16
N ILE A 151 16.92 0.75 10.87
CA ILE A 151 15.95 0.85 11.97
C ILE A 151 14.56 1.19 11.41
N GLU A 152 13.54 0.41 11.76
CA GLU A 152 12.20 0.57 11.20
C GLU A 152 11.52 1.90 11.57
N GLU A 153 11.68 2.36 12.81
CA GLU A 153 11.10 3.63 13.28
C GLU A 153 11.72 4.84 12.55
N GLU A 154 13.04 4.84 12.38
CA GLU A 154 13.76 5.88 11.65
C GLU A 154 13.39 5.85 10.16
N TYR A 155 13.27 4.66 9.57
CA TYR A 155 12.78 4.51 8.20
C TYR A 155 11.41 5.16 8.02
N LYS A 156 10.43 4.83 8.87
CA LYS A 156 9.07 5.40 8.82
C LYS A 156 9.09 6.92 8.99
N SER A 157 9.74 7.43 10.04
CA SER A 157 9.84 8.86 10.33
C SER A 157 10.46 9.65 9.18
N THR A 158 11.52 9.12 8.57
CA THR A 158 12.23 9.78 7.48
C THR A 158 11.42 9.71 6.16
N LEU A 159 10.69 8.61 5.95
CA LEU A 159 9.78 8.46 4.83
C LEU A 159 8.58 9.43 4.93
N ASP A 160 8.07 9.66 6.14
CA ASP A 160 7.05 10.69 6.40
C ASP A 160 7.57 12.11 6.14
N LYS A 161 8.81 12.42 6.53
CA LYS A 161 9.46 13.69 6.18
C LYS A 161 9.59 13.87 4.67
N SER A 162 9.95 12.80 3.95
CA SER A 162 10.05 12.83 2.48
C SER A 162 8.70 13.14 1.83
N ASP A 163 7.63 12.46 2.26
CA ASP A 163 6.26 12.73 1.82
C ASP A 163 5.83 14.18 2.07
N PHE A 164 6.09 14.69 3.28
CA PHE A 164 5.81 16.08 3.64
C PHE A 164 6.47 17.07 2.67
N TYR A 165 7.76 16.88 2.37
CA TYR A 165 8.46 17.78 1.45
C TYR A 165 7.94 17.69 0.02
N PHE A 166 7.60 16.51 -0.49
CA PHE A 166 6.99 16.39 -1.82
C PHE A 166 5.61 17.02 -1.88
N GLN A 167 4.78 16.86 -0.84
CA GLN A 167 3.48 17.54 -0.73
C GLN A 167 3.64 19.05 -0.76
N LYS A 168 4.55 19.60 0.06
CA LYS A 168 4.82 21.03 0.06
C LYS A 168 5.36 21.53 -1.27
N SER A 169 6.17 20.73 -1.96
CA SER A 169 6.68 21.04 -3.29
C SER A 169 5.57 21.12 -4.35
N ILE A 170 4.58 20.22 -4.27
CA ILE A 170 3.40 20.19 -5.14
C ILE A 170 2.52 21.44 -4.92
N GLU A 171 2.40 21.89 -3.66
CA GLU A 171 1.60 23.07 -3.30
C GLU A 171 2.19 24.40 -3.82
N GLN A 172 3.47 24.45 -4.20
CA GLN A 172 4.11 25.71 -4.59
C GLN A 172 3.77 26.17 -6.01
N ILE A 173 3.80 25.25 -6.98
CA ILE A 173 3.60 25.56 -8.39
C ILE A 173 2.80 24.46 -9.07
N GLU A 174 1.94 24.85 -10.02
CA GLU A 174 1.14 23.90 -10.79
C GLU A 174 2.04 22.96 -11.60
N ASN A 175 1.54 21.75 -11.88
CA ASN A 175 2.19 20.78 -12.77
C ASN A 175 3.58 20.26 -12.30
N ARG A 176 3.79 20.11 -10.99
CA ARG A 176 4.94 19.38 -10.41
C ARG A 176 4.84 17.86 -10.52
N VAL A 177 4.76 17.39 -11.77
CA VAL A 177 4.66 15.98 -12.14
C VAL A 177 5.80 15.16 -11.54
N ASP A 178 6.99 15.74 -11.44
CA ASP A 178 8.14 15.15 -10.76
C ASP A 178 7.88 14.89 -9.27
N SER A 179 7.39 15.89 -8.52
CA SER A 179 7.05 15.74 -7.10
C SER A 179 5.90 14.76 -6.89
N PHE A 180 4.87 14.78 -7.75
CA PHE A 180 3.79 13.79 -7.71
C PHE A 180 4.31 12.36 -7.90
N PHE A 181 5.22 12.16 -8.86
CA PHE A 181 5.83 10.85 -9.10
C PHE A 181 6.52 10.32 -7.84
N TYR A 182 7.41 11.12 -7.22
CA TYR A 182 8.13 10.64 -6.04
C TYR A 182 7.22 10.52 -4.82
N GLN A 183 6.22 11.39 -4.66
CA GLN A 183 5.20 11.20 -3.62
C GLN A 183 4.51 9.83 -3.76
N LYS A 184 4.16 9.41 -4.98
CA LYS A 184 3.60 8.07 -5.20
C LYS A 184 4.57 6.95 -4.90
N VAL A 185 5.86 7.11 -5.21
CA VAL A 185 6.91 6.18 -4.75
C VAL A 185 6.87 6.06 -3.22
N ILE A 186 6.78 7.17 -2.50
CA ILE A 186 6.69 7.15 -1.02
C ILE A 186 5.45 6.38 -0.56
N LEU A 187 4.28 6.64 -1.14
CA LEU A 187 3.05 5.93 -0.80
C LEU A 187 3.15 4.42 -1.06
N ILE A 188 3.78 4.01 -2.17
CA ILE A 188 4.04 2.60 -2.45
C ILE A 188 4.90 1.99 -1.34
N LEU A 189 6.03 2.63 -0.99
CA LEU A 189 6.91 2.15 0.07
C LEU A 189 6.20 2.05 1.43
N LYS A 190 5.31 2.99 1.76
CA LYS A 190 4.46 2.96 2.97
C LYS A 190 3.47 1.79 2.94
N GLU A 191 2.79 1.54 1.83
CA GLU A 191 1.84 0.42 1.72
C GLU A 191 2.56 -0.93 1.78
N LEU A 192 3.78 -1.02 1.22
CA LEU A 192 4.62 -2.21 1.29
C LEU A 192 5.01 -2.56 2.74
N LEU A 193 5.31 -1.57 3.58
CA LEU A 193 5.53 -1.79 5.02
C LEU A 193 4.31 -2.41 5.72
N LEU A 194 3.11 -2.00 5.31
CA LEU A 194 1.85 -2.48 5.87
C LEU A 194 1.36 -3.77 5.20
N SER A 195 2.14 -4.36 4.28
CA SER A 195 1.77 -5.53 3.48
C SER A 195 0.48 -5.33 2.65
N LYS A 196 0.15 -4.08 2.30
CA LYS A 196 -1.06 -3.70 1.55
C LYS A 196 -0.81 -3.62 0.04
N TRP A 197 -0.61 -4.78 -0.59
CA TRP A 197 -0.29 -4.85 -2.02
C TRP A 197 -1.38 -4.30 -2.94
N GLY A 198 -2.66 -4.43 -2.59
CA GLY A 198 -3.77 -3.92 -3.42
C GLY A 198 -3.65 -2.42 -3.71
N SER A 199 -3.39 -1.61 -2.69
CA SER A 199 -3.16 -0.17 -2.83
C SER A 199 -1.87 0.13 -3.59
N ALA A 200 -0.78 -0.60 -3.29
CA ALA A 200 0.51 -0.42 -3.94
C ALA A 200 0.42 -0.65 -5.47
N VAL A 201 -0.33 -1.66 -5.92
CA VAL A 201 -0.56 -1.92 -7.34
C VAL A 201 -1.25 -0.74 -8.03
N GLN A 202 -2.23 -0.12 -7.37
CA GLN A 202 -2.92 1.04 -7.91
C GLN A 202 -1.96 2.24 -8.04
N TYR A 203 -1.13 2.48 -7.02
CA TYR A 203 -0.13 3.54 -7.08
C TYR A 203 0.96 3.30 -8.13
N ILE A 204 1.37 2.05 -8.39
CA ILE A 204 2.30 1.72 -9.48
C ILE A 204 1.68 2.06 -10.84
N LYS A 205 0.39 1.80 -11.05
CA LYS A 205 -0.31 2.24 -12.28
C LYS A 205 -0.29 3.76 -12.42
N GLU A 206 -0.51 4.48 -11.33
CA GLU A 206 -0.45 5.95 -11.32
C GLU A 206 0.96 6.48 -11.63
N LEU A 207 2.04 5.81 -11.18
CA LEU A 207 3.41 6.16 -11.58
C LEU A 207 3.58 6.12 -13.11
N GLY A 208 3.03 5.09 -13.77
CA GLY A 208 3.05 4.98 -15.23
C GLY A 208 2.37 6.17 -15.91
N ASN A 209 1.25 6.65 -15.36
CA ASN A 209 0.57 7.83 -15.88
C ASN A 209 1.42 9.10 -15.72
N TYR A 210 2.11 9.28 -14.60
CA TYR A 210 2.99 10.44 -14.41
C TYR A 210 4.21 10.41 -15.34
N LEU A 211 4.76 9.22 -15.62
CA LEU A 211 5.80 9.08 -16.65
C LEU A 211 5.28 9.46 -18.03
N PHE A 212 4.09 8.99 -18.40
CA PHE A 212 3.44 9.35 -19.66
C PHE A 212 3.18 10.85 -19.77
N ILE A 213 2.70 11.50 -18.71
CA ILE A 213 2.50 12.95 -18.67
C ILE A 213 3.83 13.66 -18.89
N LYS A 214 4.88 13.27 -18.18
CA LYS A 214 6.21 13.87 -18.33
C LYS A 214 6.75 13.69 -19.75
N GLU A 215 6.57 12.51 -20.34
CA GLU A 215 6.91 12.22 -21.73
C GLU A 215 6.18 13.14 -22.69
N ALA A 216 4.86 13.26 -22.56
CA ALA A 216 4.02 14.06 -23.45
C ALA A 216 4.40 15.55 -23.46
N PHE A 217 5.01 16.04 -22.37
CA PHE A 217 5.48 17.42 -22.24
C PHE A 217 7.00 17.60 -22.40
N SER A 218 7.74 16.56 -22.81
CA SER A 218 9.18 16.65 -23.04
C SER A 218 9.53 16.80 -24.52
N PHE A 219 10.48 17.69 -24.83
CA PHE A 219 11.05 17.83 -26.18
C PHE A 219 12.15 16.80 -26.49
N LYS A 220 12.71 16.14 -25.47
CA LYS A 220 13.70 15.06 -25.60
C LYS A 220 13.21 13.84 -24.83
N PHE A 221 13.01 12.75 -25.55
CA PHE A 221 12.57 11.51 -24.97
C PHE A 221 13.78 10.75 -24.39
N ASP A 222 13.75 10.42 -23.09
CA ASP A 222 14.85 9.71 -22.40
C ASP A 222 14.29 8.60 -21.49
N PHE A 223 14.46 7.33 -21.89
CA PHE A 223 14.14 6.15 -21.07
C PHE A 223 15.18 5.89 -19.98
N ASP A 224 16.35 6.51 -20.04
CA ASP A 224 17.46 6.28 -19.13
C ASP A 224 17.52 7.38 -18.05
N ASN A 225 16.42 7.52 -17.31
CA ASN A 225 16.32 8.46 -16.21
C ASN A 225 15.89 7.77 -14.91
N LEU A 226 16.21 8.43 -13.79
CA LEU A 226 15.89 7.95 -12.45
C LEU A 226 14.43 7.49 -12.25
N GLN A 227 13.45 8.25 -12.74
CA GLN A 227 12.03 7.94 -12.53
C GLN A 227 11.62 6.66 -13.27
N TYR A 228 12.09 6.48 -14.50
CA TYR A 228 11.87 5.23 -15.24
C TYR A 228 12.53 4.05 -14.51
N GLY A 229 13.74 4.24 -13.97
CA GLY A 229 14.40 3.24 -13.13
C GLY A 229 13.58 2.84 -11.90
N PHE A 230 13.04 3.81 -11.16
CA PHE A 230 12.14 3.56 -10.03
C PHE A 230 10.89 2.78 -10.45
N TYR A 231 10.23 3.21 -11.53
CA TYR A 231 9.04 2.55 -12.05
C TYR A 231 9.32 1.10 -12.45
N LYS A 232 10.44 0.86 -13.14
CA LYS A 232 10.89 -0.49 -13.51
C LYS A 232 11.09 -1.37 -12.28
N ILE A 233 11.90 -0.91 -11.30
CA ILE A 233 12.16 -1.65 -10.06
C ILE A 233 10.85 -2.01 -9.33
N LEU A 234 9.95 -1.04 -9.15
CA LEU A 234 8.69 -1.25 -8.44
C LEU A 234 7.73 -2.17 -9.19
N THR A 235 7.71 -2.10 -10.52
CA THR A 235 6.91 -3.01 -11.36
C THR A 235 7.48 -4.43 -11.32
N SER A 236 8.80 -4.61 -11.42
CA SER A 236 9.45 -5.92 -11.28
C SER A 236 9.20 -6.53 -9.90
N LEU A 237 9.22 -5.70 -8.84
CA LEU A 237 8.88 -6.14 -7.49
C LEU A 237 7.43 -6.65 -7.44
N GLN A 238 6.49 -5.90 -8.01
CA GLN A 238 5.09 -6.33 -8.09
C GLN A 238 4.98 -7.67 -8.84
N GLN A 239 5.65 -7.83 -9.98
CA GLN A 239 5.60 -9.07 -10.76
C GLN A 239 6.11 -10.28 -9.98
N ILE A 240 7.07 -10.11 -9.07
CA ILE A 240 7.50 -11.18 -8.16
C ILE A 240 6.41 -11.43 -7.11
N CYS A 241 5.94 -10.39 -6.42
CA CYS A 241 5.09 -10.56 -5.24
C CYS A 241 3.65 -11.00 -5.54
N ILE A 242 3.15 -10.83 -6.77
CA ILE A 242 1.85 -11.36 -7.19
C ILE A 242 1.88 -12.86 -7.52
N GLN A 243 3.08 -13.45 -7.63
CA GLN A 243 3.22 -14.87 -7.95
C GLN A 243 2.68 -15.74 -6.81
N GLN A 244 2.15 -16.91 -7.18
CA GLN A 244 1.69 -17.94 -6.24
C GLN A 244 2.46 -19.24 -6.51
N PRO A 245 3.65 -19.41 -5.91
CA PRO A 245 4.53 -20.55 -6.21
C PRO A 245 3.89 -21.93 -6.04
N LYS A 246 2.92 -22.04 -5.13
CA LYS A 246 2.12 -23.27 -4.92
C LYS A 246 1.31 -23.71 -6.14
N ASN A 247 0.98 -22.78 -7.03
CA ASN A 247 0.17 -23.03 -8.22
C ASN A 247 1.02 -23.17 -9.49
N TRP A 248 2.35 -23.12 -9.39
CA TRP A 248 3.24 -23.24 -10.55
C TRP A 248 3.22 -24.66 -11.11
N ILE A 249 2.84 -24.77 -12.38
CA ILE A 249 2.88 -26.03 -13.14
C ILE A 249 4.28 -26.22 -13.74
N ASP A 250 4.80 -25.21 -14.45
CA ASP A 250 6.16 -25.18 -14.97
C ASP A 250 7.07 -24.39 -14.02
N TYR A 251 7.66 -25.11 -13.07
CA TYR A 251 8.46 -24.50 -12.02
C TYR A 251 9.74 -23.84 -12.56
N ARG A 252 10.29 -24.33 -13.68
CA ARG A 252 11.48 -23.76 -14.31
C ARG A 252 11.16 -22.42 -14.94
N LEU A 253 10.13 -22.38 -15.78
CA LEU A 253 9.69 -21.16 -16.44
C LEU A 253 9.32 -20.05 -15.45
N GLU A 254 8.62 -20.39 -14.37
CA GLU A 254 8.22 -19.39 -13.38
C GLU A 254 9.41 -18.89 -12.54
N LEU A 255 10.37 -19.76 -12.20
CA LEU A 255 11.61 -19.31 -11.57
C LEU A 255 12.47 -18.44 -12.49
N ASP A 256 12.48 -18.71 -13.80
CA ASP A 256 13.17 -17.87 -14.78
C ASP A 256 12.56 -16.45 -14.82
N LYS A 257 11.23 -16.33 -14.74
CA LYS A 257 10.56 -15.03 -14.62
C LYS A 257 10.91 -14.32 -13.32
N VAL A 258 10.92 -15.04 -12.19
CA VAL A 258 11.33 -14.47 -10.90
C VAL A 258 12.79 -13.99 -10.96
N PHE A 259 13.68 -14.77 -11.57
CA PHE A 259 15.08 -14.41 -11.77
C PHE A 259 15.24 -13.17 -12.64
N LEU A 260 14.46 -13.07 -13.73
CA LEU A 260 14.44 -11.89 -14.60
C LEU A 260 14.12 -10.63 -13.79
N HIS A 261 13.00 -10.63 -13.09
CA HIS A 261 12.57 -9.48 -12.29
C HIS A 261 13.49 -9.20 -11.10
N PHE A 262 14.07 -10.23 -10.47
CA PHE A 262 15.05 -10.05 -9.40
C PHE A 262 16.33 -9.38 -9.94
N SER A 263 16.74 -9.78 -11.14
CA SER A 263 17.89 -9.17 -11.81
C SER A 263 17.61 -7.73 -12.20
N GLU A 264 16.38 -7.40 -12.62
CA GLU A 264 15.97 -6.02 -12.85
C GLU A 264 16.06 -5.18 -11.57
N ILE A 265 15.61 -5.70 -10.43
CA ILE A 265 15.67 -4.96 -9.15
C ILE A 265 17.10 -4.75 -8.67
N THR A 266 17.95 -5.78 -8.79
CA THR A 266 19.30 -5.77 -8.21
C THR A 266 20.39 -5.20 -9.13
N ASN A 267 20.14 -5.17 -10.44
CA ASN A 267 21.09 -4.68 -11.44
C ASN A 267 20.58 -3.46 -12.24
N SER A 268 19.46 -2.84 -11.83
CA SER A 268 18.97 -1.61 -12.46
C SER A 268 20.03 -0.52 -12.37
N LYS A 269 20.46 -0.02 -13.53
CA LYS A 269 21.43 1.07 -13.66
C LYS A 269 20.88 2.11 -14.60
N VAL A 270 21.11 3.37 -14.26
CA VAL A 270 20.99 4.50 -15.19
C VAL A 270 22.38 4.80 -15.75
N THR A 271 22.47 5.03 -17.05
CA THR A 271 23.73 5.36 -17.74
C THR A 271 24.03 6.86 -17.73
N ASN A 272 23.00 7.71 -17.63
CA ASN A 272 23.16 9.14 -17.80
C ASN A 272 23.74 9.91 -16.58
N ARG A 273 23.63 9.44 -15.32
CA ARG A 273 24.16 10.16 -14.13
C ARG A 273 24.57 9.26 -12.94
N LEU A 274 25.73 9.52 -12.32
CA LEU A 274 26.29 8.74 -11.21
C LEU A 274 25.40 8.70 -9.95
N ASN A 275 24.78 9.81 -9.56
CA ASN A 275 23.92 9.86 -8.36
C ASN A 275 22.55 9.19 -8.56
N GLU A 276 22.03 9.23 -9.79
CA GLU A 276 20.80 8.51 -10.13
C GLU A 276 21.01 7.00 -9.99
N LYS A 277 22.18 6.51 -10.44
CA LYS A 277 22.61 5.13 -10.24
C LYS A 277 22.69 4.76 -8.74
N SER A 278 23.34 5.59 -7.91
CA SER A 278 23.46 5.35 -6.47
C SER A 278 22.10 5.24 -5.76
N LEU A 279 21.12 6.05 -6.17
CA LEU A 279 19.79 6.02 -5.57
C LEU A 279 18.99 4.76 -5.98
N LEU A 280 19.08 4.32 -7.24
CA LEU A 280 18.46 3.07 -7.69
C LEU A 280 19.09 1.85 -7.02
N ASP A 281 20.42 1.83 -6.88
CA ASP A 281 21.14 0.76 -6.17
C ASP A 281 20.64 0.65 -4.72
N LYS A 282 20.47 1.78 -4.02
CA LYS A 282 19.92 1.80 -2.65
C LYS A 282 18.49 1.27 -2.59
N LEU A 283 17.63 1.69 -3.52
CA LEU A 283 16.27 1.17 -3.60
C LEU A 283 16.26 -0.34 -3.80
N GLY A 284 17.06 -0.84 -4.76
CA GLY A 284 17.18 -2.27 -5.04
C GLY A 284 17.65 -3.07 -3.83
N ILE A 285 18.70 -2.61 -3.14
CA ILE A 285 19.22 -3.22 -1.92
C ILE A 285 18.18 -3.21 -0.80
N HIS A 286 17.49 -2.08 -0.60
CA HIS A 286 16.47 -1.94 0.43
C HIS A 286 15.28 -2.88 0.19
N LEU A 287 14.74 -2.91 -1.03
CA LEU A 287 13.63 -3.80 -1.40
C LEU A 287 14.04 -5.27 -1.35
N LYS A 288 15.28 -5.59 -1.74
CA LYS A 288 15.83 -6.94 -1.62
C LYS A 288 15.77 -7.44 -0.18
N GLY A 289 16.38 -6.70 0.75
CA GLY A 289 16.48 -7.14 2.15
C GLY A 289 15.15 -7.08 2.91
N ARG A 290 14.35 -6.03 2.70
CA ARG A 290 13.10 -5.83 3.48
C ARG A 290 11.88 -6.55 2.92
N ILE A 291 11.84 -6.84 1.62
CA ILE A 291 10.62 -7.36 0.98
C ILE A 291 10.89 -8.69 0.26
N LEU A 292 11.84 -8.72 -0.67
CA LEU A 292 12.05 -9.92 -1.50
C LEU A 292 12.56 -11.10 -0.69
N GLU A 293 13.56 -10.88 0.17
CA GLU A 293 14.12 -11.95 0.99
C GLU A 293 13.06 -12.60 1.91
N PRO A 294 12.28 -11.82 2.70
CA PRO A 294 11.14 -12.37 3.43
C PRO A 294 10.11 -13.07 2.54
N TYR A 295 9.77 -12.49 1.37
CA TYR A 295 8.83 -13.10 0.43
C TYR A 295 9.30 -14.47 -0.04
N PHE A 296 10.57 -14.60 -0.42
CA PHE A 296 11.14 -15.88 -0.87
C PHE A 296 11.15 -16.92 0.24
N VAL A 297 11.54 -16.54 1.45
CA VAL A 297 11.52 -17.46 2.61
C VAL A 297 10.10 -17.98 2.87
N ILE A 298 9.11 -17.11 2.85
CA ILE A 298 7.72 -17.49 3.14
C ILE A 298 7.12 -18.34 2.01
N ASN A 299 7.30 -17.94 0.74
CA ASN A 299 6.55 -18.51 -0.37
C ASN A 299 7.29 -19.61 -1.15
N LEU A 300 8.61 -19.73 -1.02
CA LEU A 300 9.43 -20.73 -1.73
C LEU A 300 10.01 -21.81 -0.79
N SER A 301 9.79 -21.72 0.53
CA SER A 301 10.33 -22.70 1.50
C SER A 301 9.88 -24.13 1.24
N THR A 302 8.63 -24.34 0.81
CA THR A 302 8.09 -25.67 0.46
C THR A 302 8.65 -26.22 -0.84
N GLU A 303 9.30 -25.37 -1.63
CA GLU A 303 9.73 -25.70 -2.99
C GLU A 303 11.23 -25.94 -3.10
N ILE A 304 11.94 -26.01 -1.97
CA ILE A 304 13.39 -26.12 -1.94
C ILE A 304 13.90 -27.39 -2.66
N THR A 305 13.16 -28.49 -2.57
CA THR A 305 13.48 -29.73 -3.28
C THR A 305 13.39 -29.55 -4.80
N LYS A 306 12.49 -28.70 -5.30
CA LYS A 306 12.41 -28.39 -6.74
C LYS A 306 13.59 -27.53 -7.17
N ILE A 307 14.00 -26.57 -6.34
CA ILE A 307 15.22 -25.75 -6.57
C ILE A 307 16.46 -26.67 -6.62
N ASP A 308 16.56 -27.66 -5.72
CA ASP A 308 17.65 -28.64 -5.71
C ASP A 308 17.71 -29.50 -6.97
N VAL A 309 16.56 -29.85 -7.55
CA VAL A 309 16.50 -30.58 -8.81
C VAL A 309 17.03 -29.70 -9.94
N LEU A 310 16.55 -28.45 -10.05
CA LEU A 310 16.99 -27.52 -11.09
C LEU A 310 18.48 -27.22 -11.03
N LEU A 311 19.04 -27.07 -9.83
CA LEU A 311 20.48 -26.83 -9.64
C LEU A 311 21.37 -27.95 -10.21
N ARG A 312 20.86 -29.18 -10.37
CA ARG A 312 21.61 -30.30 -10.97
C ARG A 312 21.69 -30.21 -12.49
N ASP A 313 20.69 -29.57 -13.10
CA ASP A 313 20.52 -29.51 -14.55
C ASP A 313 21.07 -28.21 -15.15
N ILE A 314 21.48 -27.25 -14.31
CA ILE A 314 22.00 -25.94 -14.70
C ILE A 314 23.52 -25.93 -14.58
N ARG A 315 24.20 -25.28 -15.53
CA ARG A 315 25.65 -25.13 -15.51
C ARG A 315 26.09 -24.31 -14.29
N GLU A 316 26.97 -24.90 -13.49
CA GLU A 316 27.60 -24.25 -12.35
C GLU A 316 28.31 -22.94 -12.77
N GLY A 317 28.09 -21.88 -11.98
CA GLY A 317 28.62 -20.55 -12.23
C GLY A 317 27.83 -19.67 -13.20
N SER A 318 26.76 -20.18 -13.82
CA SER A 318 25.81 -19.34 -14.58
C SER A 318 25.06 -18.37 -13.66
N SER A 319 24.52 -17.28 -14.20
CA SER A 319 23.76 -16.28 -13.44
C SER A 319 22.49 -16.89 -12.80
N GLU A 320 21.82 -17.79 -13.53
CA GLU A 320 20.67 -18.57 -13.05
C GLU A 320 21.09 -19.49 -11.89
N PHE A 321 22.20 -20.22 -12.02
CA PHE A 321 22.74 -21.06 -10.95
C PHE A 321 23.03 -20.26 -9.69
N ASN A 322 23.71 -19.12 -9.82
CA ASN A 322 24.05 -18.26 -8.69
C ASN A 322 22.81 -17.71 -7.98
N PHE A 323 21.76 -17.38 -8.73
CA PHE A 323 20.49 -16.93 -8.16
C PHE A 323 19.77 -18.04 -7.40
N LEU A 324 19.65 -19.24 -7.98
CA LEU A 324 19.02 -20.38 -7.31
C LEU A 324 19.81 -20.81 -6.06
N GLN A 325 21.15 -20.77 -6.14
CA GLN A 325 22.01 -21.03 -4.99
C GLN A 325 21.83 -19.98 -3.88
N TYR A 326 21.66 -18.70 -4.26
CA TYR A 326 21.32 -17.62 -3.32
C TYR A 326 19.96 -17.86 -2.65
N LEU A 327 18.91 -18.18 -3.42
CA LEU A 327 17.58 -18.52 -2.87
C LEU A 327 17.66 -19.69 -1.90
N LYS A 328 18.35 -20.77 -2.28
CA LYS A 328 18.55 -21.93 -1.43
C LYS A 328 19.22 -21.56 -0.12
N THR A 329 20.35 -20.84 -0.20
CA THR A 329 21.12 -20.43 0.99
C THR A 329 20.29 -19.54 1.92
N LEU A 330 19.49 -18.64 1.36
CA LEU A 330 18.58 -17.77 2.10
C LEU A 330 17.52 -18.59 2.85
N ILE A 331 16.83 -19.49 2.16
CA ILE A 331 15.76 -20.33 2.73
C ILE A 331 16.33 -21.28 3.80
N GLU A 332 17.43 -21.97 3.53
CA GLU A 332 18.08 -22.89 4.49
C GLU A 332 18.71 -22.15 5.68
N GLY A 333 19.23 -20.94 5.45
CA GLY A 333 19.82 -20.10 6.48
C GLY A 333 18.83 -19.68 7.56
N THR A 334 17.57 -19.43 7.17
CA THR A 334 16.50 -19.10 8.13
C THR A 334 16.06 -20.28 9.01
N ASN A 335 16.18 -21.52 8.53
CA ASN A 335 15.88 -22.72 9.34
C ASN A 335 16.84 -22.94 10.52
N LYS A 336 17.98 -22.23 10.59
CA LYS A 336 18.92 -22.28 11.73
C LYS A 336 18.66 -21.22 12.80
N LYS A 337 17.85 -20.19 12.52
CA LYS A 337 17.32 -19.29 13.55
C LYS A 337 15.91 -19.75 13.88
N LYS A 338 15.80 -20.54 14.94
CA LYS A 338 14.54 -20.76 15.66
C LYS A 338 13.80 -19.43 15.74
N VAL A 339 12.62 -19.39 15.15
CA VAL A 339 11.69 -18.26 15.12
C VAL A 339 11.70 -17.57 16.49
N GLU A 340 12.14 -16.31 16.53
CA GLU A 340 12.09 -15.51 17.76
C GLU A 340 10.64 -15.33 18.16
N PHE A 341 10.31 -15.84 19.35
CA PHE A 341 8.97 -15.90 19.95
C PHE A 341 8.29 -14.51 20.10
N GLU A 342 9.01 -13.40 19.92
CA GLU A 342 8.46 -12.03 19.90
C GLU A 342 7.89 -11.61 18.53
N SER A 343 8.30 -12.24 17.43
CA SER A 343 7.79 -11.95 16.07
C SER A 343 6.50 -12.71 15.72
N LEU A 344 6.22 -13.79 16.44
CA LEU A 344 5.03 -14.62 16.22
C LEU A 344 3.77 -13.96 16.77
N GLU A 345 3.86 -13.33 17.94
CA GLU A 345 2.71 -12.64 18.53
C GLU A 345 2.31 -11.41 17.71
N SER A 346 3.29 -10.65 17.21
CA SER A 346 3.03 -9.55 16.28
C SER A 346 2.52 -10.05 14.93
N GLY A 347 3.07 -11.14 14.40
CA GLY A 347 2.59 -11.78 13.18
C GLY A 347 1.14 -12.27 13.26
N PHE A 348 0.78 -12.98 14.34
CA PHE A 348 -0.60 -13.45 14.55
C PHE A 348 -1.57 -12.30 14.90
N LYS A 349 -1.14 -11.27 15.65
CA LYS A 349 -1.94 -10.04 15.86
C LYS A 349 -2.20 -9.30 14.54
N ASN A 350 -1.24 -9.27 13.63
CA ASN A 350 -1.38 -8.63 12.32
C ASN A 350 -2.24 -9.46 11.36
N LEU A 351 -2.14 -10.79 11.41
CA LEU A 351 -2.97 -11.70 10.59
C LEU A 351 -4.41 -11.80 11.10
N PHE A 352 -4.63 -11.61 12.40
CA PHE A 352 -5.93 -11.71 13.06
C PHE A 352 -6.24 -10.50 13.96
N PRO A 353 -6.29 -9.28 13.41
CA PRO A 353 -6.40 -8.04 14.19
C PRO A 353 -7.72 -7.92 14.97
N ASN A 354 -8.75 -8.67 14.55
CA ASN A 354 -10.08 -8.67 15.15
C ASN A 354 -10.28 -9.79 16.18
N GLN A 355 -9.29 -10.66 16.42
CA GLN A 355 -9.40 -11.76 17.38
C GLN A 355 -8.97 -11.31 18.79
N ASN A 356 -9.54 -11.92 19.82
CA ASN A 356 -9.26 -11.56 21.22
C ASN A 356 -7.75 -11.74 21.53
N PRO A 357 -7.04 -10.69 22.00
CA PRO A 357 -5.61 -10.77 22.32
C PRO A 357 -5.25 -11.86 23.33
N LYS A 358 -6.15 -12.19 24.27
CA LYS A 358 -5.94 -13.28 25.24
C LYS A 358 -5.98 -14.65 24.59
N LEU A 359 -6.85 -14.83 23.59
CA LEU A 359 -6.95 -16.07 22.82
C LEU A 359 -5.70 -16.25 21.95
N ILE A 360 -5.23 -15.19 21.28
CA ILE A 360 -3.99 -15.20 20.51
C ILE A 360 -2.80 -15.62 21.40
N ALA A 361 -2.67 -15.03 22.59
CA ALA A 361 -1.61 -15.39 23.53
C ALA A 361 -1.70 -16.86 24.02
N GLN A 362 -2.92 -17.38 24.26
CA GLN A 362 -3.11 -18.79 24.61
C GLN A 362 -2.72 -19.73 23.46
N VAL A 363 -3.19 -19.45 22.24
CA VAL A 363 -2.90 -20.26 21.05
C VAL A 363 -1.40 -20.28 20.75
N ILE A 364 -0.71 -19.15 20.91
CA ILE A 364 0.75 -19.07 20.72
C ILE A 364 1.49 -19.93 21.76
N ASN A 365 1.06 -19.94 23.02
CA ASN A 365 1.68 -20.75 24.07
C ASN A 365 1.54 -22.27 23.82
N GLU A 366 0.57 -22.68 22.99
CA GLU A 366 0.35 -24.08 22.62
C GLU A 366 1.21 -24.54 21.43
N ILE A 367 1.83 -23.61 20.68
CA ILE A 367 2.69 -23.93 19.53
C ILE A 367 4.04 -24.46 20.02
N LYS A 368 4.33 -25.74 19.76
CA LYS A 368 5.61 -26.39 20.12
C LYS A 368 6.35 -26.92 18.90
N VAL A 369 5.63 -27.27 17.84
CA VAL A 369 6.18 -27.80 16.58
C VAL A 369 5.52 -27.14 15.36
N PRO A 370 6.16 -27.18 14.17
CA PRO A 370 5.62 -26.53 12.97
C PRO A 370 4.21 -26.98 12.54
N SER A 371 3.79 -28.20 12.86
CA SER A 371 2.42 -28.66 12.61
C SER A 371 1.37 -27.94 13.46
N ASP A 372 1.76 -27.38 14.61
CA ASP A 372 0.87 -26.64 15.49
C ASP A 372 0.50 -25.27 14.89
N TYR A 373 1.28 -24.73 13.94
CA TYR A 373 0.93 -23.50 13.23
C TYR A 373 -0.34 -23.66 12.41
N ILE A 374 -0.56 -24.82 11.79
CA ILE A 374 -1.76 -25.08 11.00
C ILE A 374 -2.96 -25.17 11.93
N ARG A 375 -2.82 -25.83 13.09
CA ARG A 375 -3.86 -25.88 14.12
C ARG A 375 -4.15 -24.51 14.73
N ALA A 376 -3.13 -23.71 15.01
CA ALA A 376 -3.25 -22.35 15.52
C ALA A 376 -3.91 -21.43 14.48
N PHE A 377 -3.50 -21.55 13.22
CA PHE A 377 -4.11 -20.85 12.10
C PHE A 377 -5.57 -21.26 11.97
N GLU A 378 -5.91 -22.56 11.96
CA GLU A 378 -7.29 -23.07 11.91
C GLU A 378 -8.14 -22.58 13.08
N LEU A 379 -7.62 -22.56 14.31
CA LEU A 379 -8.31 -22.04 15.49
C LEU A 379 -8.57 -20.52 15.40
N LEU A 380 -7.67 -19.77 14.76
CA LEU A 380 -7.79 -18.31 14.59
C LEU A 380 -8.50 -17.90 13.29
N THR A 381 -8.53 -18.77 12.27
CA THR A 381 -9.29 -18.62 11.01
C THR A 381 -10.67 -19.22 11.04
N GLN A 382 -10.98 -20.11 11.99
CA GLN A 382 -12.38 -20.48 12.27
C GLN A 382 -13.13 -19.16 12.42
N LYS A 383 -14.00 -18.88 11.43
CA LYS A 383 -14.78 -17.66 11.31
C LYS A 383 -15.64 -17.58 12.56
N ASN A 384 -15.05 -16.98 13.59
CA ASN A 384 -15.63 -16.89 14.90
C ASN A 384 -16.93 -16.11 14.75
N ASN A 385 -17.94 -16.48 15.52
CA ASN A 385 -19.29 -15.95 15.41
C ASN A 385 -19.33 -14.40 15.53
N ASP A 386 -18.29 -13.80 16.10
CA ASP A 386 -18.07 -12.36 16.23
C ASP A 386 -17.86 -11.62 14.88
N ASN A 387 -17.33 -12.27 13.83
CA ASN A 387 -17.19 -11.64 12.51
C ASN A 387 -18.52 -11.55 11.76
N LEU A 388 -19.43 -12.51 11.96
CA LEU A 388 -20.71 -12.53 11.25
C LEU A 388 -21.63 -11.39 11.71
N ILE A 389 -21.76 -11.18 13.03
CA ILE A 389 -22.60 -10.09 13.56
C ILE A 389 -22.10 -8.72 13.10
N GLY A 390 -20.79 -8.49 13.06
CA GLY A 390 -20.23 -7.24 12.54
C GLY A 390 -20.61 -6.98 11.08
N HIS A 391 -20.64 -8.03 10.26
CA HIS A 391 -20.99 -7.94 8.84
C HIS A 391 -22.50 -7.80 8.61
N ILE A 392 -23.33 -8.44 9.45
CA ILE A 392 -24.78 -8.20 9.46
C ILE A 392 -25.06 -6.74 9.84
N MET A 393 -24.42 -6.22 10.89
CA MET A 393 -24.57 -4.80 11.28
C MET A 393 -24.11 -3.84 10.18
N PHE A 394 -23.02 -4.15 9.48
CA PHE A 394 -22.60 -3.40 8.30
C PHE A 394 -23.67 -3.43 7.20
N ALA A 395 -24.23 -4.60 6.87
CA ALA A 395 -25.29 -4.74 5.89
C ALA A 395 -26.55 -3.93 6.30
N CYS A 396 -26.96 -4.01 7.56
CA CYS A 396 -28.06 -3.23 8.13
C CYS A 396 -27.83 -1.72 7.99
N SER A 397 -26.61 -1.23 8.27
CA SER A 397 -26.27 0.19 8.12
C SER A 397 -26.32 0.66 6.66
N LYS A 398 -25.89 -0.19 5.71
CA LYS A 398 -25.95 0.11 4.28
C LYS A 398 -27.38 0.11 3.76
N LEU A 399 -28.20 -0.85 4.22
CA LEU A 399 -29.63 -0.91 3.91
C LEU A 399 -30.34 0.35 4.43
N GLN A 400 -30.05 0.78 5.66
CA GLN A 400 -30.61 2.00 6.24
C GLN A 400 -30.18 3.26 5.47
N GLY A 401 -28.96 3.31 4.94
CA GLY A 401 -28.46 4.44 4.15
C GLY A 401 -29.11 4.59 2.77
N ASP A 402 -29.71 3.54 2.22
CA ASP A 402 -30.31 3.55 0.89
C ASP A 402 -31.83 3.76 0.95
N LYS A 403 -32.25 4.97 0.53
CA LYS A 403 -33.66 5.40 0.51
C LYS A 403 -34.58 4.48 -0.29
N LYS A 404 -34.05 3.70 -1.23
CA LYS A 404 -34.84 2.72 -1.99
C LYS A 404 -35.52 1.70 -1.09
N TYR A 405 -34.94 1.40 0.07
CA TYR A 405 -35.43 0.37 0.98
C TYR A 405 -36.34 0.92 2.10
N TRP A 406 -36.69 2.20 2.05
CA TRP A 406 -37.50 2.87 3.07
C TRP A 406 -38.99 2.73 2.78
N GLY A 407 -39.80 2.83 3.84
CA GLY A 407 -41.25 2.88 3.70
C GLY A 407 -41.94 1.52 3.67
N LYS A 408 -43.28 1.57 3.68
CA LYS A 408 -44.14 0.38 3.76
C LYS A 408 -44.33 -0.34 2.42
N ASP A 409 -44.04 0.35 1.31
CA ASP A 409 -44.30 -0.16 -0.04
C ASP A 409 -43.14 -1.02 -0.59
N VAL A 410 -42.07 -1.19 0.21
CA VAL A 410 -40.93 -2.06 -0.09
C VAL A 410 -41.15 -3.44 0.52
N TYR A 411 -41.02 -4.48 -0.31
CA TYR A 411 -41.17 -5.87 0.11
C TYR A 411 -40.03 -6.32 1.04
N GLU A 412 -40.37 -7.16 2.02
CA GLU A 412 -39.41 -7.76 2.95
C GLU A 412 -38.32 -8.55 2.21
N ASN A 413 -38.70 -9.32 1.19
CA ASN A 413 -37.78 -10.12 0.38
C ASN A 413 -36.70 -9.29 -0.33
N ASP A 414 -37.03 -8.05 -0.75
CA ASP A 414 -36.03 -7.17 -1.38
C ASP A 414 -34.97 -6.70 -0.37
N ARG A 415 -35.38 -6.50 0.89
CA ARG A 415 -34.45 -6.17 1.98
C ARG A 415 -33.61 -7.38 2.39
N ASN A 416 -34.23 -8.57 2.48
CA ASN A 416 -33.54 -9.82 2.80
C ASN A 416 -32.46 -10.14 1.75
N ARG A 417 -32.80 -10.02 0.45
CA ARG A 417 -31.85 -10.21 -0.65
C ARG A 417 -30.69 -9.23 -0.60
N PHE A 418 -30.92 -7.98 -0.22
CA PHE A 418 -29.86 -7.00 -0.05
C PHE A 418 -28.88 -7.43 1.07
N ILE A 419 -29.40 -7.85 2.22
CA ILE A 419 -28.57 -8.35 3.33
C ILE A 419 -27.78 -9.59 2.88
N ALA A 420 -28.42 -10.56 2.23
CA ALA A 420 -27.79 -11.76 1.70
C ALA A 420 -26.65 -11.42 0.71
N THR A 421 -26.88 -10.48 -0.22
CA THR A 421 -25.88 -10.06 -1.21
C THR A 421 -24.64 -9.44 -0.56
N ILE A 422 -24.82 -8.60 0.47
CA ILE A 422 -23.68 -8.03 1.19
C ILE A 422 -22.90 -9.11 1.93
N LEU A 423 -23.58 -10.05 2.59
CA LEU A 423 -22.91 -11.16 3.28
C LEU A 423 -22.17 -12.08 2.29
N GLU A 424 -22.75 -12.38 1.14
CA GLU A 424 -22.09 -13.15 0.09
C GLU A 424 -20.85 -12.41 -0.46
N SER A 425 -20.95 -11.10 -0.69
CA SER A 425 -19.81 -10.27 -1.14
C SER A 425 -18.67 -10.23 -0.13
N ALA A 426 -18.97 -10.45 1.16
CA ALA A 426 -17.97 -10.58 2.21
C ALA A 426 -17.44 -12.02 2.39
N GLY A 427 -17.82 -12.93 1.49
CA GLY A 427 -17.31 -14.30 1.42
C GLY A 427 -18.02 -15.29 2.35
N PHE A 428 -19.25 -15.01 2.80
CA PHE A 428 -20.10 -16.03 3.43
C PHE A 428 -20.81 -16.86 2.37
N THR A 429 -20.97 -18.17 2.62
CA THR A 429 -21.74 -19.03 1.71
C THR A 429 -23.21 -18.90 2.11
N ILE A 430 -23.99 -18.24 1.27
CA ILE A 430 -25.41 -18.01 1.49
C ILE A 430 -26.21 -18.96 0.59
N LYS A 431 -27.21 -19.62 1.16
CA LYS A 431 -28.31 -20.18 0.38
C LYS A 431 -29.49 -19.24 0.55
N ASP A 432 -29.87 -18.57 -0.52
CA ASP A 432 -31.04 -17.69 -0.56
C ASP A 432 -32.30 -18.56 -0.70
N GLN A 433 -33.27 -18.37 0.21
CA GLN A 433 -34.55 -19.10 0.26
C GLN A 433 -34.46 -20.65 0.15
N PRO A 434 -33.58 -21.34 0.91
CA PRO A 434 -33.58 -22.80 0.88
C PRO A 434 -34.81 -23.34 1.59
N GLN A 435 -35.44 -24.32 0.96
CA GLN A 435 -36.44 -25.17 1.59
C GLN A 435 -35.75 -26.07 2.62
N TRP A 436 -35.96 -25.81 3.91
CA TRP A 436 -35.30 -26.52 5.01
C TRP A 436 -36.25 -26.66 6.21
N SER A 437 -36.27 -27.86 6.83
CA SER A 437 -37.22 -28.24 7.89
C SER A 437 -38.69 -28.22 7.45
N THR A 438 -39.62 -28.60 8.33
CA THR A 438 -41.07 -28.67 8.07
C THR A 438 -41.76 -27.31 8.26
N SER A 439 -42.61 -26.91 7.31
CA SER A 439 -43.46 -25.72 7.41
C SER A 439 -44.40 -25.78 8.62
N ALA A 440 -44.94 -24.62 9.03
CA ALA A 440 -45.86 -24.50 10.16
C ALA A 440 -47.11 -25.41 10.06
N GLU A 441 -47.49 -25.84 8.85
CA GLU A 441 -48.62 -26.74 8.58
C GLU A 441 -48.20 -28.22 8.39
N GLY A 442 -46.91 -28.53 8.47
CA GLY A 442 -46.37 -29.89 8.44
C GLY A 442 -46.50 -30.63 7.09
N LYS A 443 -46.87 -29.94 6.01
CA LYS A 443 -47.11 -30.55 4.68
C LYS A 443 -45.98 -30.33 3.67
N ASP A 444 -45.30 -29.19 3.71
CA ASP A 444 -44.18 -28.84 2.82
C ASP A 444 -42.96 -28.33 3.59
N SER A 445 -41.80 -28.25 2.95
CA SER A 445 -40.57 -27.71 3.53
C SER A 445 -40.71 -26.20 3.86
N GLY A 446 -40.23 -25.77 5.02
CA GLY A 446 -40.23 -24.37 5.45
C GLY A 446 -39.24 -23.51 4.66
N GLU A 447 -39.60 -22.26 4.42
CA GLU A 447 -38.74 -21.28 3.74
C GLU A 447 -37.99 -20.46 4.80
N ILE A 448 -36.65 -20.53 4.75
CA ILE A 448 -35.76 -19.72 5.60
C ILE A 448 -35.35 -18.47 4.81
N ASP A 449 -35.47 -17.28 5.41
CA ASP A 449 -35.12 -16.02 4.75
C ASP A 449 -33.65 -15.97 4.30
N VAL A 450 -32.70 -16.23 5.21
CA VAL A 450 -31.27 -16.35 4.87
C VAL A 450 -30.63 -17.50 5.65
N PHE A 451 -30.05 -18.46 4.92
CA PHE A 451 -29.33 -19.59 5.49
C PHE A 451 -27.83 -19.49 5.23
N ILE A 452 -27.04 -19.49 6.30
CA ILE A 452 -25.60 -19.34 6.23
C ILE A 452 -24.94 -20.68 6.47
N THR A 453 -24.06 -21.09 5.56
CA THR A 453 -23.24 -22.30 5.72
C THR A 453 -21.75 -22.00 5.75
N GLU A 454 -20.99 -22.90 6.35
CA GLU A 454 -19.56 -23.00 6.09
C GLU A 454 -19.31 -23.40 4.63
N SER A 455 -18.08 -23.22 4.14
CA SER A 455 -17.69 -23.54 2.76
C SER A 455 -17.87 -25.03 2.41
N ASN A 456 -17.86 -25.92 3.42
CA ASN A 456 -18.13 -27.35 3.27
C ASN A 456 -19.63 -27.70 3.31
N GLY A 457 -20.52 -26.70 3.41
CA GLY A 457 -21.97 -26.88 3.45
C GLY A 457 -22.56 -27.14 4.85
N THR A 458 -21.75 -27.09 5.92
CA THR A 458 -22.25 -27.25 7.30
C THR A 458 -23.11 -26.05 7.71
N PRO A 459 -24.30 -26.25 8.30
CA PRO A 459 -25.13 -25.17 8.82
C PRO A 459 -24.38 -24.33 9.86
N LYS A 460 -24.39 -23.01 9.70
CA LYS A 460 -23.70 -22.07 10.59
C LYS A 460 -24.69 -21.20 11.37
N SER A 461 -25.59 -20.52 10.68
CA SER A 461 -26.58 -19.60 11.26
C SER A 461 -27.81 -19.45 10.38
N ILE A 462 -28.93 -19.09 11.01
CA ILE A 462 -30.17 -18.70 10.34
C ILE A 462 -30.44 -17.22 10.63
N ILE A 463 -30.90 -16.48 9.62
CA ILE A 463 -31.50 -15.16 9.79
C ILE A 463 -32.98 -15.26 9.40
N GLU A 464 -33.84 -14.81 10.30
CA GLU A 464 -35.26 -14.56 10.06
C GLU A 464 -35.48 -13.04 10.04
N ALA A 465 -36.32 -12.54 9.14
CA ALA A 465 -36.66 -11.13 9.07
C ALA A 465 -38.14 -10.87 9.31
N LEU A 466 -38.46 -9.66 9.77
CA LEU A 466 -39.84 -9.20 9.89
C LEU A 466 -39.96 -7.67 9.79
N ILE A 467 -41.12 -7.19 9.33
CA ILE A 467 -41.48 -5.77 9.35
C ILE A 467 -42.38 -5.44 10.55
N LEU A 468 -42.03 -4.41 11.34
CA LEU A 468 -42.86 -3.92 12.46
C LEU A 468 -43.08 -2.40 12.37
N ASP A 469 -44.33 -1.96 12.46
CA ASP A 469 -44.73 -0.56 12.68
C ASP A 469 -45.03 -0.26 14.16
N SER A 470 -45.20 -1.31 14.97
CA SER A 470 -45.61 -1.34 16.37
C SER A 470 -45.37 -2.74 16.94
N LEU A 471 -45.45 -2.93 18.26
CA LEU A 471 -45.29 -4.26 18.87
C LEU A 471 -46.53 -5.13 18.59
N LYS A 472 -46.43 -5.99 17.58
CA LYS A 472 -47.44 -7.00 17.25
C LYS A 472 -47.02 -8.35 17.84
N GLN A 473 -47.47 -8.66 19.05
CA GLN A 473 -46.99 -9.81 19.84
C GLN A 473 -47.20 -11.15 19.10
N ASP A 474 -48.41 -11.44 18.63
CA ASP A 474 -48.70 -12.70 17.93
C ASP A 474 -47.85 -12.90 16.67
N TYR A 475 -47.59 -11.80 15.96
CA TYR A 475 -46.73 -11.81 14.77
C TYR A 475 -45.27 -12.11 15.14
N LEU A 476 -44.75 -11.46 16.19
CA LEU A 476 -43.40 -11.71 16.67
C LEU A 476 -43.23 -13.16 17.18
N ILE A 477 -44.22 -13.70 17.89
CA ILE A 477 -44.22 -15.10 18.34
C ILE A 477 -44.12 -16.04 17.15
N LEU A 478 -44.90 -15.79 16.09
CA LEU A 478 -44.89 -16.61 14.88
C LEU A 478 -43.50 -16.67 14.24
N HIS A 479 -42.74 -15.57 14.21
CA HIS A 479 -41.36 -15.57 13.69
C HIS A 479 -40.35 -16.23 14.65
N LEU A 480 -40.51 -16.04 15.96
CA LEU A 480 -39.67 -16.72 16.95
C LEU A 480 -39.81 -18.24 16.85
N ASP A 481 -41.05 -18.73 16.81
CA ASP A 481 -41.35 -20.16 16.69
C ASP A 481 -40.85 -20.74 15.37
N LYS A 482 -40.97 -20.01 14.25
CA LYS A 482 -40.39 -20.40 12.95
C LYS A 482 -38.89 -20.62 13.07
N LEU A 483 -38.15 -19.64 13.60
CA LEU A 483 -36.70 -19.73 13.73
C LEU A 483 -36.26 -20.92 14.57
N PHE A 484 -36.90 -21.18 15.71
CA PHE A 484 -36.58 -22.34 16.55
C PHE A 484 -36.90 -23.68 15.86
N ARG A 485 -37.98 -23.75 15.07
CA ARG A 485 -38.34 -24.94 14.27
C ARG A 485 -37.39 -25.17 13.09
N TYR A 486 -36.90 -24.11 12.46
CA TYR A 486 -35.95 -24.18 11.36
C TYR A 486 -34.55 -24.60 11.83
N ASP A 487 -34.15 -24.17 13.03
CA ASP A 487 -32.93 -24.63 13.67
C ASP A 487 -33.10 -26.03 14.27
N THR A 488 -33.06 -27.07 13.44
CA THR A 488 -33.13 -28.46 13.89
C THR A 488 -31.87 -28.91 14.65
N THR A 489 -30.74 -28.22 14.48
CA THR A 489 -29.41 -28.64 14.94
C THR A 489 -28.92 -27.97 16.22
N GLY A 490 -29.57 -26.88 16.66
CA GLY A 490 -29.12 -26.09 17.81
C GLY A 490 -27.89 -25.28 17.49
N LEU A 491 -27.98 -24.43 16.47
CA LEU A 491 -26.92 -23.52 16.05
C LEU A 491 -26.56 -22.56 17.20
N GLU A 492 -25.28 -22.24 17.32
CA GLU A 492 -24.79 -21.43 18.44
C GLU A 492 -25.34 -20.00 18.39
N ASN A 493 -25.48 -19.42 17.20
CA ASN A 493 -25.94 -18.06 17.00
C ASN A 493 -26.91 -17.98 15.81
N ASN A 494 -28.11 -17.48 16.07
CA ASN A 494 -29.12 -17.16 15.06
C ASN A 494 -29.56 -15.70 15.19
N TYR A 495 -30.19 -15.15 14.16
CA TYR A 495 -30.46 -13.71 14.05
C TYR A 495 -31.90 -13.44 13.66
N ILE A 496 -32.49 -12.40 14.25
CA ILE A 496 -33.74 -11.80 13.85
C ILE A 496 -33.48 -10.36 13.44
N ILE A 497 -33.84 -10.01 12.21
CA ILE A 497 -33.75 -8.64 11.70
C ILE A 497 -35.15 -8.04 11.62
N THR A 498 -35.40 -6.99 12.39
CA THR A 498 -36.65 -6.23 12.37
C THR A 498 -36.48 -4.94 11.57
N TYR A 499 -37.19 -4.84 10.46
CA TYR A 499 -37.34 -3.61 9.67
C TYR A 499 -38.44 -2.75 10.30
N SER A 500 -38.04 -1.75 11.08
CA SER A 500 -38.96 -0.90 11.84
C SER A 500 -39.48 0.27 11.02
N LEU A 501 -40.80 0.39 10.93
CA LEU A 501 -41.53 1.52 10.36
C LEU A 501 -42.19 2.38 11.45
N ALA A 502 -41.80 2.17 12.71
CA ALA A 502 -42.40 2.86 13.85
C ALA A 502 -41.97 4.33 13.94
N LYS A 503 -42.94 5.22 14.14
CA LYS A 503 -42.68 6.67 14.38
C LYS A 503 -41.89 6.91 15.66
N ASN A 504 -42.15 6.10 16.70
CA ASN A 504 -41.41 6.14 17.96
C ASN A 504 -40.54 4.88 18.07
N PHE A 505 -39.35 4.95 17.48
CA PHE A 505 -38.40 3.85 17.41
C PHE A 505 -37.96 3.37 18.80
N ASP A 506 -37.53 4.29 19.67
CA ASP A 506 -37.11 3.95 21.04
C ASP A 506 -38.25 3.34 21.86
N GLY A 507 -39.48 3.85 21.69
CA GLY A 507 -40.66 3.30 22.34
C GLY A 507 -40.98 1.87 21.88
N LEU A 508 -40.77 1.56 20.60
CA LEU A 508 -40.91 0.20 20.09
C LEU A 508 -39.83 -0.72 20.65
N TRP A 509 -38.55 -0.29 20.61
CA TRP A 509 -37.43 -1.09 21.09
C TRP A 509 -37.57 -1.46 22.58
N ASN A 510 -37.95 -0.52 23.44
CA ASN A 510 -38.14 -0.78 24.86
C ASN A 510 -39.26 -1.80 25.12
N LYS A 511 -40.40 -1.67 24.43
CA LYS A 511 -41.49 -2.65 24.52
C LYS A 511 -41.09 -4.02 23.97
N TYR A 512 -40.27 -4.04 22.91
CA TYR A 512 -39.76 -5.25 22.29
C TYR A 512 -38.87 -6.04 23.25
N LYS A 513 -37.84 -5.42 23.85
CA LYS A 513 -36.96 -6.13 24.80
C LYS A 513 -37.69 -6.60 26.05
N ASP A 514 -38.65 -5.81 26.56
CA ASP A 514 -39.51 -6.21 27.68
C ASP A 514 -40.34 -7.45 27.35
N PHE A 515 -40.82 -7.55 26.10
CA PHE A 515 -41.55 -8.71 25.61
C PHE A 515 -40.62 -9.93 25.49
N ILE A 516 -39.45 -9.77 24.85
CA ILE A 516 -38.47 -10.86 24.69
C ILE A 516 -38.06 -11.45 26.03
N SER A 517 -37.85 -10.63 27.07
CA SER A 517 -37.46 -11.12 28.41
C SER A 517 -38.58 -11.84 29.18
N LYS A 518 -39.85 -11.66 28.80
CA LYS A 518 -41.02 -12.22 29.50
C LYS A 518 -41.73 -13.33 28.72
N HIS A 519 -41.42 -13.47 27.45
CA HIS A 519 -42.02 -14.47 26.59
C HIS A 519 -41.65 -15.89 27.02
N ASN A 520 -42.58 -16.84 26.88
CA ASN A 520 -42.37 -18.23 27.22
C ASN A 520 -41.89 -19.02 25.99
N TYR A 521 -40.59 -19.27 25.93
CA TYR A 521 -39.93 -19.96 24.82
C TYR A 521 -39.98 -21.48 24.95
N GLU A 522 -39.85 -22.18 23.81
CA GLU A 522 -39.65 -23.64 23.78
C GLU A 522 -38.37 -24.07 24.52
N HIS A 523 -37.31 -23.27 24.43
CA HIS A 523 -36.04 -23.51 25.12
C HIS A 523 -35.86 -22.54 26.29
N LYS A 524 -35.32 -23.05 27.40
CA LYS A 524 -35.18 -22.29 28.66
C LYS A 524 -34.44 -20.97 28.44
N PHE A 525 -35.13 -19.85 28.60
CA PHE A 525 -34.56 -18.51 28.57
C PHE A 525 -33.63 -18.29 29.78
N ILE A 526 -32.50 -17.64 29.55
CA ILE A 526 -31.48 -17.33 30.56
C ILE A 526 -31.47 -15.84 30.85
N ASP A 527 -31.21 -15.01 29.84
CA ASP A 527 -31.05 -13.56 29.98
C ASP A 527 -31.19 -12.85 28.63
N PHE A 528 -31.49 -11.54 28.67
CA PHE A 528 -31.43 -10.65 27.52
C PHE A 528 -30.49 -9.49 27.80
N LYS A 529 -29.51 -9.26 26.91
CA LYS A 529 -28.55 -8.15 27.04
C LYS A 529 -28.59 -7.26 25.81
N GLU A 530 -28.65 -5.96 26.03
CA GLU A 530 -28.45 -4.97 24.96
C GLU A 530 -26.95 -4.84 24.67
N LEU A 531 -26.57 -4.73 23.39
CA LEU A 531 -25.17 -4.65 22.99
C LEU A 531 -24.80 -3.22 22.58
N ASP A 532 -24.07 -2.53 23.45
CA ASP A 532 -23.67 -1.12 23.24
C ASP A 532 -22.44 -0.96 22.32
N GLN A 533 -21.88 -2.07 21.82
CA GLN A 533 -20.65 -2.09 21.02
C GLN A 533 -20.81 -1.49 19.61
N PHE A 534 -22.04 -1.22 19.17
CA PHE A 534 -22.34 -0.61 17.87
C PHE A 534 -22.99 0.77 18.07
N ASN A 535 -22.23 1.85 17.82
CA ASN A 535 -22.65 3.24 18.04
C ASN A 535 -23.65 3.76 16.98
N PHE A 536 -24.81 3.13 16.84
CA PHE A 536 -25.89 3.59 15.94
C PHE A 536 -27.08 4.12 16.74
N SER A 537 -27.56 5.32 16.42
CA SER A 537 -28.75 5.89 17.06
C SER A 537 -30.04 5.22 16.58
N ASP A 538 -30.10 4.83 15.31
CA ASP A 538 -31.30 4.34 14.61
C ASP A 538 -31.24 2.84 14.27
N ILE A 539 -30.28 2.12 14.86
CA ILE A 539 -30.17 0.66 14.84
C ILE A 539 -29.92 0.19 16.28
N ARG A 540 -30.69 -0.79 16.74
CA ARG A 540 -30.56 -1.40 18.08
C ARG A 540 -30.27 -2.87 17.96
N ILE A 541 -29.53 -3.40 18.92
CA ILE A 541 -29.16 -4.81 18.98
C ILE A 541 -29.19 -5.32 20.41
N GLY A 542 -29.72 -6.54 20.57
CA GLY A 542 -29.64 -7.28 21.82
C GLY A 542 -29.51 -8.77 21.58
N ILE A 543 -29.15 -9.51 22.62
CA ILE A 543 -28.91 -10.95 22.61
C ILE A 543 -29.78 -11.62 23.67
N ALA A 544 -30.68 -12.50 23.24
CA ALA A 544 -31.41 -13.43 24.10
C ALA A 544 -30.63 -14.75 24.20
N GLN A 545 -30.33 -15.20 25.41
CA GLN A 545 -29.62 -16.45 25.65
C GLN A 545 -30.58 -17.54 26.09
N HIS A 546 -30.49 -18.72 25.47
CA HIS A 546 -31.32 -19.88 25.79
C HIS A 546 -30.47 -21.12 26.07
N LEU A 547 -30.98 -22.05 26.88
CA LEU A 547 -30.36 -23.35 27.12
C LEU A 547 -31.09 -24.43 26.32
N ARG A 548 -30.38 -25.08 25.39
CA ARG A 548 -30.88 -26.19 24.58
C ARG A 548 -29.96 -27.40 24.74
N ASN A 549 -30.48 -28.51 25.26
CA ASN A 549 -29.74 -29.76 25.45
C ASN A 549 -28.35 -29.60 26.14
N GLY A 550 -28.28 -28.73 27.14
CA GLY A 550 -27.05 -28.47 27.92
C GLY A 550 -26.06 -27.50 27.28
N LYS A 551 -26.36 -26.95 26.08
CA LYS A 551 -25.58 -25.89 25.44
C LYS A 551 -26.34 -24.56 25.47
N THR A 552 -25.61 -23.48 25.70
CA THR A 552 -26.15 -22.12 25.54
C THR A 552 -26.16 -21.75 24.07
N ILE A 553 -27.31 -21.32 23.57
CA ILE A 553 -27.50 -20.77 22.23
C ILE A 553 -27.91 -19.30 22.35
N ASN A 554 -27.53 -18.50 21.35
CA ASN A 554 -27.77 -17.07 21.32
C ASN A 554 -28.71 -16.70 20.16
N LEU A 555 -29.74 -15.93 20.46
CA LEU A 555 -30.61 -15.31 19.49
C LEU A 555 -30.37 -13.80 19.50
N TYR A 556 -29.78 -13.29 18.43
CA TYR A 556 -29.54 -11.86 18.25
C TYR A 556 -30.78 -11.20 17.67
N HIS A 557 -31.19 -10.09 18.27
CA HIS A 557 -32.29 -9.27 17.81
C HIS A 557 -31.73 -7.94 17.32
N ILE A 558 -31.88 -7.64 16.03
CA ILE A 558 -31.41 -6.42 15.39
C ILE A 558 -32.62 -5.65 14.88
N MET A 559 -32.78 -4.38 15.27
CA MET A 559 -33.89 -3.53 14.83
C MET A 559 -33.35 -2.31 14.10
N ILE A 560 -33.83 -2.06 12.88
CA ILE A 560 -33.37 -0.99 11.98
C ILE A 560 -34.53 -0.03 11.72
N SER A 561 -34.33 1.28 11.93
CA SER A 561 -35.34 2.28 11.55
C SER A 561 -35.31 2.54 10.04
N LEU A 562 -36.44 2.33 9.35
CA LEU A 562 -36.65 2.52 7.90
C LEU A 562 -37.92 3.33 7.60
N ILE A 563 -38.36 4.16 8.54
CA ILE A 563 -39.51 5.04 8.37
C ILE A 563 -39.22 6.12 7.30
N GLU A 564 -40.15 6.34 6.38
CA GLU A 564 -40.09 7.48 5.45
C GLU A 564 -40.05 8.78 6.26
N ARG A 565 -38.99 9.58 6.03
CA ARG A 565 -38.79 10.89 6.65
C ARG A 565 -39.44 12.00 5.84
#